data_AF-B0QZL0-F1
#
_entry.id   AF-B0QZL0-F1
#
_cell.length_a   1.000
_cell.length_b   1.000
_cell.length_c   1.000
_cell.angle_alpha   90.00
_cell.angle_beta   90.00
_cell.angle_gamma   90.00
#
_symmetry.space_group_name_H-M   'P 1'
#
loop_
_entity.id
_entity.type
_entity.pdbx_description
1 polymer ?
#
loop_
_entity_poly.entity_id
_entity_poly.type
_entity_poly.pdbx_seq_one_letter_code
_entity_poly.pdbx_strand_id
1 'polypeptide(L)'
;MMRAVWEALAALAAVACLVGAVRGGPGLSMFAGQAAQPDPCSDENGHPRRCIPDFVNAAFGKDVRVSSTCGRPPARYCVVSERGEERLRSCHLCNSSDPKKAHPPAFLTDLNNPHNLTCWQSENYLQFPHNVTLTLSLGKKFEVTYVSLQFCSPRPESM
;
A
#
# COMPACT_ATOMS: atom_id res chain seq x y z
N MET A 1 42.96 -9.46 -61.23
CA MET A 1 41.89 -8.67 -60.56
C MET A 1 40.62 -9.46 -60.28
N MET A 2 40.11 -10.33 -61.16
CA MET A 2 38.82 -11.03 -60.91
C MET A 2 38.79 -12.07 -59.78
N ARG A 3 39.91 -12.75 -59.47
CA ARG A 3 39.95 -13.74 -58.37
C ARG A 3 39.83 -13.12 -56.98
N ALA A 4 40.46 -11.97 -56.74
CA ALA A 4 40.38 -11.28 -55.45
C ALA A 4 38.97 -10.73 -55.16
N VAL A 5 38.25 -10.33 -56.22
CA VAL A 5 36.86 -9.86 -56.12
C VAL A 5 35.92 -11.03 -55.80
N TRP A 6 36.15 -12.21 -56.38
CA TRP A 6 35.38 -13.42 -56.07
C TRP A 6 35.57 -13.89 -54.63
N GLU A 7 36.82 -13.91 -54.14
CA GLU A 7 37.13 -14.23 -52.74
C GLU A 7 36.48 -13.23 -51.76
N ALA A 8 36.51 -11.94 -52.08
CA ALA A 8 35.88 -10.90 -51.26
C ALA A 8 34.35 -11.02 -51.24
N LEU A 9 33.73 -11.36 -52.37
CA LEU A 9 32.28 -11.58 -52.46
C LEU A 9 31.86 -12.87 -51.74
N ALA A 10 32.65 -13.94 -51.83
CA ALA A 10 32.41 -15.18 -51.10
C ALA A 10 32.54 -14.98 -49.58
N ALA A 11 33.54 -14.20 -49.13
CA ALA A 11 33.70 -13.83 -47.73
C ALA A 11 32.52 -12.97 -47.21
N LEU A 12 32.05 -12.00 -48.01
CA LEU A 12 30.88 -11.18 -47.67
C LEU A 12 29.59 -12.01 -47.59
N ALA A 13 29.40 -12.98 -48.49
CA ALA A 13 28.25 -13.89 -48.45
C ALA A 13 28.30 -14.82 -47.21
N ALA A 14 29.47 -15.33 -46.85
CA ALA A 14 29.65 -16.15 -45.65
C ALA A 14 29.36 -15.36 -44.35
N VAL A 15 29.79 -14.10 -44.28
CA VAL A 15 29.48 -13.21 -43.14
C VAL A 15 27.98 -12.90 -43.08
N ALA A 16 27.32 -12.66 -44.22
CA ALA A 16 25.88 -12.44 -44.26
C ALA A 16 25.08 -13.68 -43.79
N CYS A 17 25.53 -14.90 -44.13
CA CYS A 17 24.92 -16.14 -43.63
C CYS A 17 25.13 -16.37 -42.13
N LEU A 18 26.28 -15.95 -41.56
CA LEU A 18 26.51 -16.02 -40.12
C LEU A 18 25.68 -15.01 -39.32
N VAL A 19 25.36 -13.84 -39.89
CA VAL A 19 24.50 -12.83 -39.24
C VAL A 19 23.01 -13.20 -39.35
N GLY A 20 22.61 -14.00 -40.35
CA GLY A 20 21.23 -14.47 -40.54
C GLY A 20 20.74 -15.49 -39.50
N ALA A 21 21.64 -16.08 -38.71
CA ALA A 21 21.30 -17.11 -37.71
C ALA A 21 20.93 -16.55 -36.32
N VAL A 22 20.92 -15.22 -36.12
CA VAL A 22 20.46 -14.58 -34.86
C VAL A 22 19.02 -14.07 -34.97
N ARG A 23 18.16 -14.78 -35.71
CA ARG A 23 16.71 -14.59 -35.61
C ARG A 23 16.18 -15.41 -34.45
N GLY A 24 16.04 -14.71 -33.32
CA GLY A 24 15.15 -15.01 -32.19
C GLY A 24 14.67 -16.45 -32.08
N GLY A 25 15.39 -17.24 -31.28
CA GLY A 25 14.78 -18.40 -30.64
C GLY A 25 13.57 -17.93 -29.82
N PRO A 26 12.52 -18.76 -29.65
CA PRO A 26 11.45 -18.46 -28.71
C PRO A 26 12.09 -18.50 -27.33
N GLY A 27 12.51 -17.34 -26.84
CA GLY A 27 12.66 -17.10 -25.42
C GLY A 27 11.30 -17.46 -24.84
N LEU A 28 11.23 -18.61 -24.20
CA LEU A 28 10.12 -19.01 -23.36
C LEU A 28 9.82 -17.81 -22.47
N SER A 29 8.74 -17.13 -22.81
CA SER A 29 8.17 -16.09 -22.01
C SER A 29 7.77 -16.78 -20.71
N MET A 30 8.62 -16.66 -19.68
CA MET A 30 8.35 -17.14 -18.32
C MET A 30 7.18 -16.36 -17.65
N PHE A 31 6.40 -15.63 -18.44
CA PHE A 31 5.17 -14.96 -18.05
C PHE A 31 3.90 -15.65 -18.61
N ALA A 32 4.00 -16.88 -19.12
CA ALA A 32 2.82 -17.72 -19.35
C ALA A 32 2.40 -18.40 -18.03
N GLY A 33 1.80 -17.64 -17.13
CA GLY A 33 1.40 -18.16 -15.81
C GLY A 33 0.40 -17.34 -15.02
N GLN A 34 -0.09 -16.21 -15.53
CA GLN A 34 -1.37 -15.70 -15.05
C GLN A 34 -2.45 -16.47 -15.80
N ALA A 35 -2.93 -17.55 -15.18
CA ALA A 35 -4.17 -18.18 -15.60
C ALA A 35 -5.22 -17.07 -15.76
N ALA A 36 -5.64 -16.81 -16.99
CA ALA A 36 -6.78 -15.95 -17.26
C ALA A 36 -7.95 -16.62 -16.55
N GLN A 37 -8.28 -16.13 -15.36
CA GLN A 37 -9.45 -16.60 -14.63
C GLN A 37 -10.64 -16.40 -15.59
N PRO A 38 -11.46 -17.45 -15.83
CA PRO A 38 -12.64 -17.30 -16.65
C PRO A 38 -13.53 -16.19 -16.05
N ASP A 39 -14.20 -15.41 -16.91
CA ASP A 39 -15.03 -14.29 -16.48
C ASP A 39 -16.03 -14.75 -15.40
N PRO A 40 -15.94 -14.25 -14.16
CA PRO A 40 -16.81 -14.68 -13.09
C PRO A 40 -18.28 -14.26 -13.30
N CYS A 41 -18.57 -13.37 -14.26
CA CYS A 41 -19.91 -12.90 -14.59
C CYS A 41 -20.66 -13.78 -15.61
N SER A 42 -20.01 -14.82 -16.15
CA SER A 42 -20.60 -15.73 -17.14
C SER A 42 -20.50 -17.19 -16.65
N ASP A 43 -21.49 -18.02 -16.98
CA ASP A 43 -21.41 -19.48 -16.76
C ASP A 43 -20.58 -20.18 -17.87
N GLU A 44 -20.39 -21.50 -17.78
CA GLU A 44 -19.61 -22.28 -18.76
C GLU A 44 -20.25 -22.31 -20.16
N ASN A 45 -21.55 -22.03 -20.24
CA ASN A 45 -22.33 -21.99 -21.48
C ASN A 45 -22.44 -20.57 -22.07
N GLY A 46 -21.88 -19.55 -21.39
CA GLY A 46 -21.93 -18.15 -21.80
C GLY A 46 -23.18 -17.39 -21.36
N HIS A 47 -24.03 -17.95 -20.50
CA HIS A 47 -25.17 -17.21 -19.93
C HIS A 47 -24.72 -16.26 -18.81
N PRO A 48 -25.34 -15.07 -18.69
CA PRO A 48 -25.03 -14.12 -17.62
C PRO A 48 -25.39 -14.65 -16.24
N ARG A 49 -24.49 -14.46 -15.27
CA ARG A 49 -24.72 -14.73 -13.84
C ARG A 49 -24.30 -13.55 -12.98
N ARG A 50 -24.80 -13.48 -11.74
CA ARG A 50 -24.42 -12.41 -10.80
C ARG A 50 -22.97 -12.59 -10.35
N CYS A 51 -22.15 -11.58 -10.62
CA CYS A 51 -20.80 -11.45 -10.07
C CYS A 51 -20.76 -10.27 -9.08
N ILE A 52 -19.99 -10.42 -8.01
CA ILE A 52 -19.73 -9.38 -7.01
C ILE A 52 -18.21 -9.27 -6.89
N PRO A 53 -17.64 -8.05 -6.81
CA PRO A 53 -16.20 -7.90 -6.57
C PRO A 53 -15.76 -8.55 -5.26
N ASP A 54 -14.46 -8.84 -5.17
CA ASP A 54 -13.88 -9.41 -3.96
C ASP A 54 -14.03 -8.49 -2.75
N PHE A 55 -14.06 -9.12 -1.57
CA PHE A 55 -14.05 -8.40 -0.30
C PHE A 55 -12.66 -7.80 -0.05
N VAL A 56 -12.60 -6.48 0.12
CA VAL A 56 -11.33 -5.74 0.29
C VAL A 56 -11.40 -4.72 1.42
N ASN A 57 -10.24 -4.42 2.01
CA ASN A 57 -10.10 -3.24 2.84
C ASN A 57 -10.02 -1.99 1.93
N ALA A 58 -11.15 -1.30 1.76
CA ALA A 58 -11.24 -0.11 0.92
C ALA A 58 -10.43 1.10 1.45
N ALA A 59 -9.99 1.06 2.71
CA ALA A 59 -9.18 2.12 3.33
C ALA A 59 -7.67 1.94 3.12
N PHE A 60 -7.20 0.74 2.78
CA PHE A 60 -5.76 0.45 2.71
C PHE A 60 -5.03 1.37 1.73
N GLY A 61 -3.95 2.00 2.19
CA GLY A 61 -3.13 2.93 1.41
C GLY A 61 -3.83 4.23 0.99
N LYS A 62 -5.04 4.53 1.51
CA LYS A 62 -5.75 5.78 1.24
C LYS A 62 -5.36 6.86 2.24
N ASP A 63 -5.27 8.09 1.76
CA ASP A 63 -5.06 9.24 2.63
C ASP A 63 -6.34 9.57 3.42
N VAL A 64 -6.19 9.63 4.75
CA VAL A 64 -7.26 10.04 5.66
C VAL A 64 -7.07 11.51 6.01
N ARG A 65 -8.10 12.33 5.79
CA ARG A 65 -8.11 13.72 6.23
C ARG A 65 -8.47 13.79 7.70
N VAL A 66 -7.61 14.42 8.50
CA VAL A 66 -7.78 14.51 9.95
C VAL A 66 -7.87 15.97 10.39
N SER A 67 -8.66 16.27 11.42
CA SER A 67 -8.78 17.65 11.93
C SER A 67 -7.61 18.09 12.81
N SER A 68 -6.94 17.16 13.50
CA SER A 68 -5.81 17.43 14.39
C SER A 68 -4.71 16.39 14.20
N THR A 69 -3.45 16.76 14.39
CA THR A 69 -2.30 15.84 14.37
C THR A 69 -1.18 16.44 15.20
N CYS A 70 -0.57 15.65 16.08
CA CYS A 70 0.50 16.16 16.93
C CYS A 70 1.78 16.52 16.15
N GLY A 71 2.61 17.36 16.75
CA GLY A 71 3.98 17.62 16.30
C GLY A 71 4.20 18.95 15.56
N ARG A 72 3.21 19.86 15.54
CA ARG A 72 3.33 21.25 15.07
C ARG A 72 2.55 22.23 15.98
N PRO A 73 3.18 22.83 17.00
CA PRO A 73 4.58 22.67 17.40
C PRO A 73 4.87 21.30 18.04
N PRO A 74 6.15 20.89 18.17
CA PRO A 74 6.51 19.68 18.90
C PRO A 74 5.96 19.71 20.33
N ALA A 75 5.25 18.65 20.73
CA ALA A 75 4.53 18.60 21.99
C ALA A 75 4.77 17.28 22.73
N ARG A 76 4.85 17.34 24.07
CA ARG A 76 5.01 16.16 24.91
C ARG A 76 3.67 15.49 25.15
N TYR A 77 3.62 14.17 24.96
CA TYR A 77 2.48 13.34 25.35
C TYR A 77 2.96 12.30 26.37
N CYS A 78 2.04 11.78 27.18
CA CYS A 78 2.37 10.76 28.16
C CYS A 78 1.36 9.61 28.07
N VAL A 79 1.88 8.40 28.07
CA VAL A 79 1.11 7.17 28.13
C VAL A 79 1.11 6.70 29.58
N VAL A 80 -0.07 6.45 30.11
CA VAL A 80 -0.24 5.84 31.43
C VAL A 80 -0.40 4.35 31.21
N SER A 81 0.52 3.57 31.74
CA SER A 81 0.46 2.11 31.74
C SER A 81 0.21 1.65 33.17
N GLU A 82 -0.80 0.81 33.35
CA GLU A 82 -1.09 0.16 34.64
C GLU A 82 -0.42 -1.21 34.63
N ARG A 83 0.52 -1.44 35.56
CA ARG A 83 1.16 -2.74 35.78
C ARG A 83 0.93 -3.14 37.24
N GLY A 84 -0.15 -3.88 37.49
CA GLY A 84 -0.58 -4.19 38.86
C GLY A 84 -1.10 -2.93 39.56
N GLU A 85 -0.60 -2.66 40.78
CA GLU A 85 -0.98 -1.46 41.57
C GLU A 85 -0.19 -0.20 41.19
N GLU A 86 0.90 -0.33 40.41
CA GLU A 86 1.74 0.80 40.01
C GLU A 86 1.27 1.44 38.69
N ARG A 87 1.03 2.75 38.73
CA ARG A 87 0.74 3.58 37.55
C ARG A 87 2.03 4.20 37.02
N LEU A 88 2.57 3.62 35.96
CA LEU A 88 3.75 4.16 35.28
C LEU A 88 3.33 5.19 34.22
N ARG A 89 3.87 6.40 34.32
CA ARG A 89 3.67 7.46 33.33
C ARG A 89 4.91 7.63 32.46
N SER A 90 4.90 7.04 31.26
CA SER A 90 5.97 7.23 30.27
C SER A 90 5.64 8.42 29.37
N CYS A 91 6.55 9.38 29.26
CA CYS A 91 6.34 10.56 28.42
C CYS A 91 7.29 10.56 27.22
N HIS A 92 6.75 10.89 26.06
CA HIS A 92 7.45 10.96 24.79
C HIS A 92 7.18 12.30 24.11
N LEU A 93 8.02 12.66 23.15
CA LEU A 93 7.89 13.90 22.37
C LEU A 93 7.32 13.54 21.00
N CYS A 94 6.18 14.12 20.64
CA CYS A 94 5.70 14.07 19.26
C CYS A 94 6.29 15.24 18.48
N ASN A 95 6.98 14.94 17.37
CA ASN A 95 7.58 15.93 16.48
C ASN A 95 7.35 15.54 15.03
N SER A 96 6.62 16.37 14.28
CA SER A 96 6.33 16.10 12.86
C SER A 96 7.55 16.20 11.93
N SER A 97 8.64 16.82 12.40
CA SER A 97 9.89 16.97 11.63
C SER A 97 10.82 15.76 11.78
N ASP A 98 10.63 14.94 12.82
CA ASP A 98 11.43 13.74 13.08
C ASP A 98 10.59 12.49 12.75
N PRO A 99 10.87 11.76 11.66
CA PRO A 99 10.09 10.60 11.25
C PRO A 99 9.95 9.52 12.32
N LYS A 100 10.90 9.40 13.26
CA LYS A 100 10.85 8.41 14.34
C LYS A 100 9.88 8.79 15.47
N LYS A 101 9.47 10.05 15.53
CA LYS A 101 8.61 10.63 16.57
C LYS A 101 7.37 11.31 15.97
N ALA A 102 7.18 11.16 14.66
CA ALA A 102 6.05 11.69 13.93
C ALA A 102 4.92 10.66 13.97
N HIS A 103 3.69 11.17 14.07
CA HIS A 103 2.47 10.35 14.08
C HIS A 103 1.50 10.83 12.98
N PRO A 104 1.89 10.79 11.69
CA PRO A 104 1.09 11.28 10.59
C PRO A 104 -0.18 10.44 10.38
N PRO A 105 -1.22 11.00 9.74
CA PRO A 105 -2.47 10.28 9.44
C PRO A 105 -2.28 9.10 8.47
N ALA A 106 -1.16 9.04 7.75
CA ALA A 106 -0.81 7.89 6.91
C ALA A 106 -0.70 6.57 7.70
N PHE A 107 -0.42 6.64 9.01
CA PHE A 107 -0.37 5.46 9.90
C PHE A 107 -1.76 4.90 10.28
N LEU A 108 -2.85 5.44 9.73
CA LEU A 108 -4.20 4.88 9.91
C LEU A 108 -4.51 3.77 8.89
N THR A 109 -3.83 3.78 7.74
CA THR A 109 -4.18 2.98 6.56
C THR A 109 -2.98 2.24 5.97
N ASP A 110 -1.84 2.27 6.65
CA ASP A 110 -0.63 1.54 6.28
C ASP A 110 -0.73 0.05 6.64
N LEU A 111 0.38 -0.66 6.43
CA LEU A 111 0.47 -2.08 6.78
C LEU A 111 0.56 -2.23 8.31
N ASN A 112 -0.53 -2.70 8.92
CA ASN A 112 -0.55 -2.98 10.35
C ASN A 112 0.26 -4.24 10.69
N ASN A 113 1.42 -4.06 11.33
CA ASN A 113 2.23 -5.15 11.87
C ASN A 113 2.12 -5.17 13.41
N PRO A 114 1.55 -6.22 14.02
CA PRO A 114 1.39 -6.32 15.47
C PRO A 114 2.70 -6.18 16.28
N HIS A 115 3.85 -6.49 15.68
CA HIS A 115 5.15 -6.36 16.34
C HIS A 115 5.77 -4.97 16.23
N ASN A 116 5.29 -4.14 15.30
CA ASN A 116 5.80 -2.79 15.08
C ASN A 116 4.64 -1.88 14.66
N LEU A 117 3.87 -1.46 15.67
CA LEU A 117 2.68 -0.66 15.47
C LEU A 117 3.04 0.76 15.09
N THR A 118 2.44 1.23 14.00
CA THR A 118 2.37 2.62 13.59
C THR A 118 1.03 3.18 14.05
N CYS A 119 1.04 4.39 14.62
CA CYS A 119 -0.17 5.01 15.14
C CYS A 119 -0.19 6.49 14.77
N TRP A 120 -1.31 6.96 14.22
CA TRP A 120 -1.61 8.39 14.20
C TRP A 120 -2.00 8.87 15.60
N GLN A 121 -1.70 10.13 15.89
CA GLN A 121 -2.03 10.74 17.18
C GLN A 121 -2.48 12.20 17.00
N SER A 122 -3.60 12.54 17.64
CA SER A 122 -4.10 13.92 17.71
C SER A 122 -3.22 14.81 18.59
N GLU A 123 -3.45 16.12 18.55
CA GLU A 123 -2.87 17.02 19.54
C GLU A 123 -3.36 16.71 20.96
N ASN A 124 -2.57 17.13 21.94
CA ASN A 124 -2.87 16.91 23.34
C ASN A 124 -3.91 17.93 23.87
N TYR A 125 -4.56 17.61 24.99
CA TYR A 125 -5.51 18.49 25.68
C TYR A 125 -6.78 18.88 24.89
N LEU A 126 -7.18 18.06 23.92
CA LEU A 126 -8.49 18.19 23.28
C LEU A 126 -9.56 17.68 24.26
N GLN A 127 -10.17 18.61 24.99
CA GLN A 127 -11.25 18.34 25.91
C GLN A 127 -12.60 18.72 25.27
N PHE A 128 -13.68 18.13 25.78
CA PHE A 128 -15.04 18.53 25.42
C PHE A 128 -15.17 20.06 25.55
N PRO A 129 -15.70 20.79 24.55
CA PRO A 129 -16.53 20.31 23.43
C PRO A 129 -15.78 20.06 22.10
N HIS A 130 -14.45 20.07 22.09
CA HIS A 130 -13.69 19.86 20.85
C HIS A 130 -13.81 18.41 20.36
N ASN A 131 -13.95 18.24 19.05
CA ASN A 131 -14.01 16.93 18.41
C ASN A 131 -12.81 16.71 17.47
N VAL A 132 -12.45 15.45 17.29
CA VAL A 132 -11.45 15.04 16.31
C VAL A 132 -12.15 14.23 15.24
N THR A 133 -11.97 14.62 13.98
CA THR A 133 -12.63 13.97 12.86
C THR A 133 -11.60 13.28 11.98
N LEU A 134 -11.92 12.05 11.57
CA LEU A 134 -11.20 11.27 10.58
C LEU A 134 -12.12 11.10 9.38
N THR A 135 -11.71 11.59 8.21
CA THR A 135 -12.51 11.55 6.99
C THR A 135 -11.75 10.79 5.90
N LEU A 136 -12.30 9.65 5.51
CA LEU A 136 -11.77 8.81 4.44
C LEU A 136 -12.67 8.90 3.20
N SER A 137 -12.11 9.31 2.07
CA SER A 137 -12.82 9.36 0.80
C SER A 137 -12.47 8.15 -0.07
N LEU A 138 -13.44 7.26 -0.28
CA LEU A 138 -13.23 6.02 -1.07
C LEU A 138 -13.19 6.26 -2.58
N GLY A 139 -13.78 7.36 -3.07
CA GLY A 139 -13.83 7.73 -4.49
C GLY A 139 -14.80 6.93 -5.36
N LYS A 140 -15.44 5.88 -4.80
CA LYS A 140 -16.50 5.09 -5.43
C LYS A 140 -17.51 4.68 -4.35
N LYS A 141 -18.71 4.28 -4.76
CA LYS A 141 -19.71 3.66 -3.86
C LYS A 141 -19.27 2.24 -3.50
N PHE A 142 -19.29 1.92 -2.22
CA PHE A 142 -19.01 0.59 -1.67
C PHE A 142 -20.20 0.14 -0.82
N GLU A 143 -20.48 -1.16 -0.83
CA GLU A 143 -21.33 -1.80 0.18
C GLU A 143 -20.43 -2.15 1.37
N VAL A 144 -20.55 -1.39 2.46
CA VAL A 144 -19.65 -1.53 3.62
C VAL A 144 -20.19 -2.56 4.59
N THR A 145 -19.41 -3.62 4.84
CA THR A 145 -19.77 -4.65 5.83
C THR A 145 -19.44 -4.22 7.25
N TYR A 146 -18.27 -3.63 7.47
CA TYR A 146 -17.86 -3.13 8.79
C TYR A 146 -16.85 -1.97 8.68
N VAL A 147 -16.73 -1.22 9.77
CA VAL A 147 -15.66 -0.24 10.01
C VAL A 147 -14.99 -0.62 11.32
N SER A 148 -13.67 -0.78 11.31
CA SER A 148 -12.90 -1.20 12.49
C SER A 148 -11.78 -0.20 12.78
N LEU A 149 -11.65 0.22 14.04
CA LEU A 149 -10.55 1.07 14.51
C LEU A 149 -9.79 0.38 15.63
N GLN A 150 -8.45 0.40 15.55
CA GLN A 150 -7.56 -0.09 16.58
C GLN A 150 -6.88 1.12 17.25
N PHE A 151 -7.04 1.23 18.57
CA PHE A 151 -6.52 2.37 19.32
C PHE A 151 -5.19 2.03 19.99
N CYS A 152 -4.22 2.95 19.90
CA CYS A 152 -2.98 2.90 20.68
C CYS A 152 -3.13 3.62 22.03
N SER A 153 -4.13 4.49 22.15
CA SER A 153 -4.61 5.09 23.40
C SER A 153 -5.78 4.28 23.98
N PRO A 154 -6.25 4.59 25.20
CA PRO A 154 -7.58 4.19 25.63
C PRO A 154 -8.64 4.62 24.60
N ARG A 155 -9.70 3.81 24.48
CA ARG A 155 -10.85 4.12 23.63
C ARG A 155 -11.55 5.39 24.14
N PRO A 156 -12.07 6.25 23.24
CA PRO A 156 -12.81 7.42 23.64
C PRO A 156 -14.09 7.02 24.38
N GLU A 157 -14.55 7.88 25.29
CA GLU A 157 -15.83 7.70 25.99
C GLU A 157 -17.03 7.81 25.03
N SER A 158 -16.88 8.59 23.94
CA SER A 158 -17.90 8.75 22.89
C SER A 158 -17.23 8.96 21.53
N MET A 159 -17.78 8.35 20.48
CA MET A 159 -17.33 8.46 19.09
C MET A 159 -18.51 8.41 18.11
#